data_AF-A0A363U8S7-F1
#
_entry.id   AF-A0A363U8S7-F1
#
_cell.length_a   1.000
_cell.length_b   1.000
_cell.length_c   1.000
_cell.angle_alpha   90.00
_cell.angle_beta   90.00
_cell.angle_gamma   90.00
#
_symmetry.space_group_name_H-M   'P 1'
#
loop_
_entity.id
_entity.type
_entity.pdbx_description
1 polymer ?
#
loop_
_entity_poly.entity_id
_entity_poly.type
_entity_poly.pdbx_seq_one_letter_code
_entity_poly.pdbx_strand_id
1 'polypeptide(L)'
;FAPAIGTAHGVYKTKNPKIDFERLATINKMLNGDGIKTPLVVHGGTGLPEDYIKRLLAAGGAKFNVSTELKHTLIDTKFEYISAHRDEYDPGKLDVAVRDATRKAVMHWMDMLESTGKL
;
A
#
# COMPACT_ATOMS: atom_id res chain seq x y z
N PHE A 1 -11.53 8.79 8.97
CA PHE A 1 -10.74 10.04 9.12
C PHE A 1 -9.29 9.77 8.74
N ALA A 2 -8.59 10.72 8.11
CA ALA A 2 -7.21 10.56 7.64
C ALA A 2 -6.27 11.58 8.33
N PRO A 3 -5.71 11.26 9.50
CA PRO A 3 -4.83 12.19 10.20
C PRO A 3 -3.45 12.31 9.52
N ALA A 4 -2.91 13.52 9.47
CA ALA A 4 -1.54 13.74 9.03
C ALA A 4 -0.55 13.28 10.12
N ILE A 5 0.18 12.20 9.83
CA ILE A 5 1.10 11.53 10.75
C ILE A 5 2.53 11.40 10.18
N GLY A 6 2.85 12.17 9.13
CA GLY A 6 4.18 12.18 8.52
C GLY A 6 4.35 11.27 7.30
N THR A 7 3.28 10.60 6.84
CA THR A 7 3.30 9.91 5.54
C THR A 7 3.27 10.88 4.36
N ALA A 8 3.73 10.44 3.20
CA ALA A 8 3.75 11.22 1.97
C ALA A 8 3.36 10.36 0.77
N HIS A 9 2.74 10.97 -0.24
CA HIS A 9 2.49 10.30 -1.51
C HIS A 9 3.76 10.23 -2.37
N GLY A 10 3.85 9.21 -3.23
CA GLY A 10 4.99 9.04 -4.13
C GLY A 10 6.07 8.14 -3.54
N VAL A 11 7.29 8.31 -4.03
CA VAL A 11 8.47 7.58 -3.55
C VAL A 11 9.11 8.38 -2.42
N TYR A 12 9.31 7.75 -1.27
CA TYR A 12 10.03 8.38 -0.16
C TYR A 12 11.49 8.66 -0.54
N LYS A 13 12.00 9.83 -0.16
CA LYS A 13 13.40 10.22 -0.37
C LYS A 13 14.39 9.51 0.57
N THR A 14 13.87 8.81 1.58
CA THR A 14 14.64 8.07 2.58
C THR A 14 13.98 6.72 2.81
N LYS A 15 14.77 5.71 3.19
CA LYS A 15 14.26 4.39 3.57
C LYS A 15 13.45 4.43 4.87
N ASN A 16 13.74 5.39 5.76
CA ASN A 16 13.15 5.49 7.09
C ASN A 16 12.45 6.85 7.27
N PRO A 17 11.23 7.05 6.71
CA PRO A 17 10.48 8.28 6.96
C PRO A 17 10.14 8.43 8.44
N LYS A 18 9.97 9.67 8.90
CA LYS A 18 9.54 9.92 10.29
C LYS A 18 8.01 9.85 10.35
N ILE A 19 7.49 8.81 11.01
CA ILE A 19 6.06 8.57 11.20
C ILE A 19 5.69 8.74 12.68
N ASP A 20 4.61 9.47 12.95
CA ASP A 20 4.09 9.75 14.28
C ASP A 20 3.00 8.73 14.67
N PHE A 21 3.46 7.53 15.07
CA PHE A 21 2.59 6.43 15.46
C PHE A 21 1.78 6.74 16.74
N GLU A 22 2.38 7.48 17.68
CA GLU A 22 1.73 7.86 18.94
C GLU A 22 0.57 8.82 18.70
N ARG A 23 0.72 9.78 17.78
CA ARG A 23 -0.37 10.64 17.35
C ARG A 23 -1.52 9.83 16.75
N LEU A 24 -1.23 8.84 15.91
CA LEU A 24 -2.28 7.99 15.34
C LEU A 24 -3.05 7.24 16.45
N ALA A 25 -2.32 6.63 17.39
CA ALA A 25 -2.91 5.90 18.52
C ALA A 25 -3.75 6.81 19.43
N THR A 26 -3.25 8.03 19.71
CA THR A 26 -3.98 9.03 20.50
C THR A 26 -5.29 9.43 19.82
N ILE A 27 -5.23 9.73 18.51
CA ILE A 27 -6.42 10.06 17.71
C ILE A 27 -7.40 8.89 17.69
N ASN A 28 -6.91 7.66 17.53
CA ASN A 28 -7.74 6.46 17.57
C ASN A 28 -8.47 6.35 18.91
N LYS A 29 -7.76 6.49 20.03
CA LYS A 29 -8.35 6.46 21.37
C LYS A 29 -9.42 7.53 21.56
N MET A 30 -9.17 8.76 21.09
CA MET A 30 -10.13 9.87 21.21
C MET A 30 -11.40 9.65 20.38
N LEU A 31 -11.29 9.09 19.18
CA LEU A 31 -12.42 8.93 18.26
C LEU A 31 -13.21 7.65 18.51
N ASN A 32 -12.54 6.56 18.89
CA ASN A 32 -13.12 5.22 18.97
C ASN A 32 -13.31 4.75 20.43
N GLY A 33 -12.41 5.10 21.36
CA GLY A 33 -12.46 4.54 22.71
C GLY A 33 -12.46 3.01 22.66
N ASP A 34 -13.49 2.37 23.23
CA ASP A 34 -13.63 0.91 23.26
C ASP A 34 -14.33 0.30 22.02
N GLY A 35 -14.80 1.12 21.08
CA GLY A 35 -15.56 0.66 19.91
C GLY A 35 -15.22 1.42 18.63
N ILE A 36 -15.29 0.74 17.48
CA ILE A 36 -14.95 1.39 16.20
C ILE A 36 -16.13 2.26 15.73
N LYS A 37 -15.94 3.58 15.77
CA LYS A 37 -16.89 4.59 15.25
C LYS A 37 -16.40 5.24 13.96
N THR A 38 -15.09 5.50 13.90
CA THR A 38 -14.41 6.17 12.79
C THR A 38 -13.15 5.39 12.41
N PRO A 39 -13.19 4.60 11.31
CA PRO A 39 -12.00 3.98 10.76
C PRO A 39 -10.94 5.02 10.39
N LEU A 40 -9.69 4.77 10.78
CA LEU A 40 -8.56 5.65 10.46
C LEU A 40 -7.88 5.23 9.16
N VAL A 41 -7.58 6.22 8.32
CA VAL A 41 -6.99 6.02 7.00
C VAL A 41 -5.55 6.49 7.01
N VAL A 42 -4.64 5.66 6.52
CA VAL A 42 -3.23 5.96 6.28
C VAL A 42 -3.04 6.23 4.78
N HIS A 43 -2.69 7.46 4.46
CA HIS A 43 -2.27 7.86 3.12
C HIS A 43 -0.78 7.56 2.90
N GLY A 44 -0.35 7.42 1.64
CA GLY A 44 1.07 7.30 1.32
C GLY A 44 1.71 6.00 1.78
N GLY A 45 1.04 4.86 1.55
CA GLY A 45 1.56 3.56 1.98
C GLY A 45 2.79 3.08 1.21
N THR A 46 2.93 3.44 -0.07
CA THR A 46 4.02 2.97 -0.94
C THR A 46 5.40 3.33 -0.36
N GLY A 47 6.26 2.32 -0.21
CA GLY A 47 7.65 2.51 0.25
C GLY A 47 7.81 2.63 1.76
N LEU A 48 6.73 2.49 2.54
CA LEU A 48 6.85 2.30 3.99
C LEU A 48 7.43 0.91 4.29
N PRO A 49 8.36 0.80 5.26
CA PRO A 49 8.81 -0.49 5.77
C PRO A 49 7.67 -1.35 6.34
N GLU A 50 7.77 -2.68 6.24
CA GLU A 50 6.74 -3.59 6.75
C GLU A 50 6.49 -3.44 8.26
N ASP A 51 7.54 -3.20 9.04
CA ASP A 51 7.43 -2.94 10.49
C ASP A 51 6.65 -1.66 10.78
N TYR A 52 6.70 -0.66 9.89
CA TYR A 52 5.89 0.54 10.01
C TYR A 52 4.42 0.25 9.75
N ILE A 53 4.11 -0.58 8.74
CA ILE A 53 2.72 -1.00 8.47
C ILE A 53 2.14 -1.71 9.69
N LYS A 54 2.88 -2.66 10.29
CA LYS A 54 2.47 -3.36 11.52
C LYS A 54 2.19 -2.41 12.68
N ARG A 55 3.07 -1.42 12.89
CA ARG A 55 2.89 -0.40 13.93
C ARG A 55 1.71 0.52 13.67
N LEU A 56 1.43 0.86 12.41
CA LEU A 56 0.28 1.68 12.02
C LEU A 56 -1.05 0.92 12.21
N LEU A 57 -1.08 -0.38 11.88
CA LEU A 57 -2.21 -1.26 12.18
C LEU A 57 -2.47 -1.32 13.69
N ALA A 58 -1.44 -1.57 14.49
CA ALA A 58 -1.53 -1.62 15.95
C ALA A 58 -2.00 -0.28 16.57
N ALA A 59 -1.66 0.84 15.94
CA ALA A 59 -2.12 2.17 16.35
C ALA A 59 -3.58 2.50 15.91
N GLY A 60 -4.25 1.61 15.18
CA GLY A 60 -5.65 1.76 14.77
C GLY A 60 -5.85 2.14 13.29
N GLY A 61 -4.81 2.08 12.47
CA GLY A 61 -4.93 2.23 11.03
C GLY A 61 -5.80 1.11 10.43
N ALA A 62 -6.90 1.48 9.78
CA ALA A 62 -7.89 0.52 9.27
C ALA A 62 -7.96 0.50 7.73
N LYS A 63 -7.45 1.52 7.06
CA LYS A 63 -7.41 1.61 5.59
C LYS A 63 -6.10 2.21 5.14
N PHE A 64 -5.45 1.60 4.16
CA PHE A 64 -4.20 2.09 3.58
C PHE A 64 -4.40 2.46 2.11
N ASN A 65 -3.77 3.56 1.68
CA ASN A 65 -3.76 3.97 0.29
C ASN A 65 -2.39 3.66 -0.34
N VAL A 66 -2.39 2.75 -1.31
CA VAL A 66 -1.22 2.33 -2.09
C VAL A 66 -1.52 2.60 -3.55
N SER A 67 -0.64 3.33 -4.24
CA SER A 67 -0.88 3.71 -5.64
C SER A 67 0.41 3.76 -6.44
N THR A 68 1.44 4.43 -5.91
CA THR A 68 2.72 4.57 -6.60
C THR A 68 3.33 3.21 -6.92
N GLU A 69 3.31 2.27 -5.97
CA GLU A 69 3.81 0.91 -6.19
C GLU A 69 3.07 0.21 -7.32
N LEU A 70 1.74 0.22 -7.32
CA LEU A 70 0.94 -0.43 -8.36
C LEU A 70 1.18 0.18 -9.75
N LYS A 71 1.44 1.50 -9.83
CA LYS A 71 1.81 2.16 -11.09
C LYS A 71 3.19 1.73 -11.58
N HIS A 72 4.16 1.64 -10.67
CA HIS A 72 5.49 1.11 -10.99
C HIS A 72 5.40 -0.34 -11.45
N THR A 73 4.72 -1.21 -10.68
CA THR A 73 4.49 -2.61 -11.08
C THR A 73 3.90 -2.71 -12.48
N LEU A 74 2.90 -1.88 -12.80
CA LEU A 74 2.29 -1.87 -14.13
C LEU A 74 3.28 -1.43 -15.22
N ILE A 75 3.97 -0.30 -15.04
CA ILE A 75 4.84 0.29 -16.06
C ILE A 75 6.10 -0.56 -16.26
N ASP A 76 6.73 -0.97 -15.16
CA ASP A 76 7.98 -1.73 -15.17
C ASP A 76 7.74 -3.12 -15.77
N THR A 77 6.64 -3.80 -15.40
CA THR A 77 6.28 -5.09 -16.02
C THR A 77 6.02 -4.95 -17.53
N LYS A 78 5.35 -3.86 -17.96
CA LYS A 78 5.15 -3.61 -19.39
C LYS A 78 6.47 -3.43 -20.13
N PHE A 79 7.35 -2.61 -19.57
CA PHE A 79 8.66 -2.35 -20.14
C PHE A 79 9.46 -3.64 -20.26
N GLU A 80 9.58 -4.40 -19.17
CA GLU A 80 10.31 -5.68 -19.14
C GLU A 80 9.75 -6.69 -20.15
N TYR A 81 8.42 -6.85 -20.20
CA TYR A 81 7.77 -7.78 -21.12
C TYR A 81 8.06 -7.42 -22.58
N ILE A 82 7.84 -6.16 -22.97
CA ILE A 82 8.03 -5.68 -24.34
C ILE A 82 9.51 -5.77 -24.73
N SER A 83 10.43 -5.43 -23.83
CA SER A 83 11.87 -5.54 -24.07
C SER A 83 12.31 -6.98 -24.29
N ALA A 84 11.76 -7.94 -23.54
CA ALA A 84 12.10 -9.35 -23.67
C ALA A 84 11.42 -10.05 -24.87
N HIS A 85 10.27 -9.55 -25.33
CA HIS A 85 9.45 -10.18 -26.38
C HIS A 85 9.22 -9.20 -27.55
N ARG A 86 10.30 -8.64 -28.09
CA ARG A 86 10.19 -7.50 -29.01
C ARG A 86 9.43 -7.80 -30.31
N ASP A 87 9.39 -9.05 -30.75
CA ASP A 87 8.66 -9.48 -31.95
C ASP A 87 7.24 -9.98 -31.66
N GLU A 88 6.78 -9.88 -30.41
CA GLU A 88 5.43 -10.26 -30.00
C GLU A 88 4.47 -9.06 -29.99
N TYR A 89 3.40 -9.15 -30.78
CA TYR A 89 2.40 -8.10 -30.98
C TYR A 89 0.99 -8.52 -30.53
N ASP A 90 0.89 -9.58 -29.73
CA ASP A 90 -0.37 -9.97 -29.08
C ASP A 90 -0.53 -9.19 -27.75
N PRO A 91 -1.41 -8.17 -27.70
CA PRO A 91 -1.60 -7.37 -26.49
C PRO A 91 -2.18 -8.20 -25.34
N GLY A 92 -2.88 -9.31 -25.62
CA GLY A 92 -3.49 -10.15 -24.60
C GLY A 92 -2.45 -10.79 -23.67
N LYS A 93 -1.29 -11.18 -24.20
CA LYS A 93 -0.21 -11.75 -23.38
C LYS A 93 0.46 -10.72 -22.48
N LEU A 94 0.69 -9.51 -23.01
CA LEU A 94 1.17 -8.38 -22.22
C LEU A 94 0.19 -8.03 -21.09
N ASP A 95 -1.11 -7.96 -21.40
CA ASP A 95 -2.15 -7.65 -20.43
C ASP A 95 -2.23 -8.71 -19.32
N VAL A 96 -2.09 -9.99 -19.66
CA VAL A 96 -2.01 -11.09 -18.69
C VAL A 96 -0.79 -10.92 -17.77
N ALA A 97 0.39 -10.66 -18.31
CA ALA A 97 1.61 -10.48 -17.51
C ALA A 97 1.47 -9.32 -16.52
N VAL A 98 0.96 -8.17 -16.98
CA VAL A 98 0.73 -6.98 -16.16
C VAL A 98 -0.33 -7.21 -15.09
N ARG A 99 -1.43 -7.87 -15.46
CA ARG A 99 -2.51 -8.23 -14.52
C ARG A 99 -1.97 -9.11 -13.41
N ASP A 100 -1.20 -10.13 -13.76
CA ASP A 100 -0.69 -11.11 -12.79
C ASP A 100 0.35 -10.48 -11.84
N ALA A 101 1.24 -9.64 -12.36
CA ALA A 101 2.18 -8.86 -11.54
C ALA A 101 1.45 -7.90 -10.59
N THR A 102 0.45 -7.16 -11.10
CA THR A 102 -0.36 -6.24 -10.29
C THR A 102 -1.15 -6.99 -9.21
N ARG A 103 -1.74 -8.14 -9.57
CA ARG A 103 -2.45 -9.00 -8.61
C ARG A 103 -1.53 -9.48 -7.51
N LYS A 104 -0.30 -9.88 -7.83
CA LYS A 104 0.70 -10.29 -6.85
C LYS A 104 1.03 -9.17 -5.87
N ALA A 105 1.23 -7.94 -6.37
CA ALA A 105 1.45 -6.77 -5.51
C ALA A 105 0.24 -6.50 -4.59
N VAL A 106 -0.98 -6.56 -5.11
CA VAL A 106 -2.20 -6.40 -4.30
C VAL A 106 -2.33 -7.48 -3.23
N MET A 107 -2.08 -8.76 -3.56
CA MET A 107 -2.13 -9.85 -2.58
C MET A 107 -1.08 -9.66 -1.48
N HIS A 108 0.13 -9.23 -1.82
CA HIS A 108 1.15 -8.90 -0.84
C HIS A 108 0.68 -7.80 0.14
N TRP A 109 0.03 -6.76 -0.36
CA TRP A 109 -0.58 -5.73 0.50
C TRP A 109 -1.73 -6.29 1.35
N MET A 110 -2.57 -7.16 0.80
CA MET A 110 -3.64 -7.79 1.58
C MET A 110 -3.10 -8.61 2.75
N ASP A 111 -2.01 -9.35 2.53
CA ASP A 111 -1.32 -10.15 3.54
C ASP A 111 -0.68 -9.25 4.61
N MET A 112 0.08 -8.22 4.21
CA MET A 112 0.69 -7.28 5.15
C MET A 112 -0.33 -6.52 5.99
N LEU A 113 -1.51 -6.26 5.44
CA LEU A 113 -2.63 -5.57 6.12
C LEU A 113 -3.55 -6.53 6.88
N GLU A 114 -3.19 -7.82 6.95
CA GLU A 114 -3.94 -8.86 7.66
C GLU A 114 -5.42 -8.92 7.20
N SER A 115 -5.67 -8.63 5.93
CA SER A 115 -7.02 -8.59 5.33
C SER A 115 -7.35 -9.84 4.52
N THR A 116 -6.36 -10.65 4.20
CA THR A 116 -6.54 -11.92 3.49
C THR A 116 -7.52 -12.83 4.23
N GLY A 117 -8.54 -13.31 3.51
CA GLY A 117 -9.56 -14.22 4.06
C GLY A 117 -10.62 -13.57 4.95
N LYS A 118 -10.58 -12.25 5.16
CA LYS A 118 -11.65 -11.52 5.87
C LYS A 118 -12.70 -11.05 4.85
N LEU A 119 -13.94 -11.53 5.00
CA LEU A 119 -15.11 -11.20 4.17
C LEU A 119 -16.14 -10.41 4.98
#